data_AF-A0A2V1K030-F1
#
_entry.id   AF-A0A2V1K030-F1
#
_cell.length_a   1.000
_cell.length_b   1.000
_cell.length_c   1.000
_cell.angle_alpha   90.00
_cell.angle_beta   90.00
_cell.angle_gamma   90.00
#
_symmetry.space_group_name_H-M   'P 1'
#
loop_
_entity.id
_entity.type
_entity.pdbx_description
1 polymer ?
#
loop_
_entity_poly.entity_id
_entity_poly.type
_entity_poly.pdbx_seq_one_letter_code
_entity_poly.pdbx_strand_id
1 'polypeptide(L)'
;MPPSIKPSDAQQRFASNMRRIRLAKNLTQEKVAEAADLHVNYISSVERAKRNISIRNIERIAIALDVPMSVLLMDEQEAQHTPAPLLPSNPSKGP
;
A
#
# COMPACT_ATOMS: atom_id res chain seq x y z
N MET A 1 17.13 -5.83 -26.70
CA MET A 1 16.23 -5.26 -25.67
C MET A 1 16.70 -5.76 -24.32
N PRO A 2 16.86 -4.89 -23.29
CA PRO A 2 17.13 -5.39 -21.95
C PRO A 2 15.99 -6.33 -21.52
N PRO A 3 16.29 -7.40 -20.76
CA PRO A 3 15.29 -8.35 -20.31
C PRO A 3 14.20 -7.64 -19.51
N SER A 4 12.94 -8.02 -19.74
CA SER A 4 11.82 -7.54 -18.92
C SER A 4 12.00 -8.07 -17.50
N ILE A 5 12.43 -7.21 -16.58
CA ILE A 5 12.51 -7.54 -15.16
C ILE A 5 11.09 -7.85 -14.69
N LYS A 6 10.86 -9.09 -14.23
CA LYS A 6 9.58 -9.48 -13.66
C LYS A 6 9.35 -8.70 -12.35
N PRO A 7 8.11 -8.23 -12.09
CA PRO A 7 7.82 -7.54 -10.84
C PRO A 7 8.00 -8.49 -9.64
N SER A 8 8.58 -7.97 -8.56
CA SER A 8 8.68 -8.70 -7.29
C SER A 8 7.31 -8.92 -6.66
N ASP A 9 7.24 -9.86 -5.72
CA ASP A 9 6.01 -10.13 -4.97
C ASP A 9 5.49 -8.89 -4.24
N ALA A 10 6.40 -8.09 -3.67
CA ALA A 10 6.05 -6.81 -3.03
C ALA A 10 5.44 -5.81 -4.02
N GLN A 11 5.95 -5.73 -5.25
CA GLN A 11 5.38 -4.86 -6.29
C GLN A 11 3.97 -5.33 -6.71
N GLN A 12 3.78 -6.64 -6.85
CA GLN A 12 2.49 -7.21 -7.19
C GLN A 12 1.46 -6.98 -6.08
N ARG A 13 1.86 -7.20 -4.83
CA ARG A 13 1.03 -6.99 -3.65
C ARG A 13 0.61 -5.52 -3.50
N PHE A 14 1.58 -4.61 -3.64
CA PHE A 14 1.32 -3.18 -3.66
C PHE A 14 0.28 -2.80 -4.73
N ALA A 15 0.53 -3.23 -5.97
CA ALA A 15 -0.34 -2.93 -7.11
C ALA A 15 -1.76 -3.46 -6.91
N SER A 16 -1.89 -4.69 -6.41
CA SER A 16 -3.18 -5.33 -6.12
C SER A 16 -3.94 -4.60 -5.02
N ASN A 17 -3.31 -4.33 -3.87
CA ASN A 17 -3.91 -3.63 -2.75
C ASN A 17 -4.33 -2.21 -3.12
N MET A 18 -3.46 -1.47 -3.80
CA MET A 18 -3.78 -0.13 -4.29
C MET A 18 -5.04 -0.13 -5.16
N ARG A 19 -5.13 -1.04 -6.14
CA ARG A 19 -6.29 -1.16 -7.02
C ARG A 19 -7.55 -1.55 -6.25
N ARG A 20 -7.45 -2.54 -5.36
CA ARG A 20 -8.55 -3.03 -4.52
C ARG A 20 -9.14 -1.91 -3.66
N ILE A 21 -8.29 -1.18 -2.94
CA ILE A 21 -8.69 -0.07 -2.06
C ILE A 21 -9.32 1.06 -2.89
N ARG A 22 -8.70 1.42 -4.02
CA ARG A 22 -9.25 2.45 -4.92
C ARG A 22 -10.66 2.11 -5.38
N LEU A 23 -10.88 0.87 -5.83
CA LEU A 23 -12.19 0.41 -6.31
C LEU A 23 -13.20 0.35 -5.17
N ALA A 24 -12.82 -0.12 -3.98
CA ALA A 24 -13.69 -0.13 -2.80
C ALA A 24 -14.15 1.28 -2.39
N LYS A 25 -13.32 2.30 -2.62
CA LYS A 25 -13.63 3.72 -2.38
C LYS A 25 -14.30 4.42 -3.59
N ASN A 26 -14.65 3.70 -4.66
CA ASN A 26 -15.23 4.25 -5.89
C ASN A 26 -14.41 5.40 -6.52
N LEU A 27 -13.08 5.33 -6.40
CA LEU A 27 -12.16 6.32 -6.96
C LEU A 27 -11.69 5.91 -8.36
N THR A 28 -11.56 6.88 -9.27
CA THR A 28 -10.90 6.67 -10.56
C THR A 28 -9.39 6.78 -10.42
N GLN A 29 -8.62 6.34 -11.42
CA GLN A 29 -7.16 6.51 -11.39
C GLN A 29 -6.79 8.00 -11.42
N GLU A 30 -7.55 8.82 -12.16
CA GLU A 30 -7.40 10.27 -12.24
C GLU A 30 -7.59 10.93 -10.87
N LYS A 31 -8.62 10.53 -10.11
CA LYS A 31 -8.86 11.07 -8.76
C LYS A 31 -7.71 10.77 -7.80
N VAL A 32 -7.17 9.55 -7.84
CA VAL A 32 -6.00 9.19 -7.02
C VAL A 32 -4.76 9.94 -7.49
N ALA A 33 -4.59 10.11 -8.80
CA ALA A 33 -3.47 10.84 -9.39
C ALA A 33 -3.48 12.31 -8.94
N GLU A 34 -4.62 12.98 -9.04
CA GLU A 34 -4.84 14.35 -8.59
C GLU A 34 -4.56 14.50 -7.09
N ALA A 35 -5.18 13.67 -6.25
CA ALA A 35 -5.00 13.74 -4.80
C ALA A 35 -3.57 13.40 -4.36
N ALA A 36 -2.86 12.55 -5.10
CA ALA A 36 -1.45 12.23 -4.84
C ALA A 36 -0.49 13.24 -5.46
N ASP A 37 -0.94 14.20 -6.28
CA ASP A 37 -0.13 15.07 -7.14
C ASP A 37 0.86 14.26 -8.03
N LEU A 38 0.33 13.22 -8.67
CA LEU A 38 1.04 12.34 -9.60
C LEU A 38 0.34 12.32 -10.96
N HIS A 39 1.07 11.94 -12.00
CA HIS A 39 0.48 11.77 -13.32
C HIS A 39 -0.40 10.50 -13.38
N VAL A 40 -1.57 10.53 -14.03
CA VAL A 40 -2.48 9.37 -14.14
C VAL A 40 -1.80 8.13 -14.76
N ASN A 41 -0.98 8.31 -15.80
CA ASN A 41 -0.16 7.23 -16.37
C ASN A 41 0.80 6.57 -15.35
N TYR A 42 1.30 7.34 -14.38
CA TYR A 42 2.09 6.80 -13.28
C TYR A 42 1.23 5.86 -12.42
N ILE A 43 0.06 6.33 -11.96
CA ILE A 43 -0.93 5.52 -11.21
C ILE A 43 -1.29 4.25 -11.97
N SER A 44 -1.65 4.35 -13.25
CA SER A 44 -1.94 3.21 -14.12
C SER A 44 -0.76 2.23 -14.23
N SER A 45 0.48 2.72 -14.30
CA SER A 45 1.67 1.86 -14.36
C SER A 45 1.97 1.17 -13.02
N VAL A 46 1.67 1.82 -11.91
CA VAL A 46 1.81 1.27 -10.55
C VAL A 46 0.79 0.16 -10.31
N GLU A 47 -0.49 0.35 -10.67
CA GLU A 47 -1.53 -0.69 -10.55
C GLU A 47 -1.26 -1.94 -11.40
N ARG A 48 -0.34 -1.85 -12.36
CA ARG A 48 0.11 -2.98 -13.20
C ARG A 48 1.46 -3.55 -12.78
N ALA A 49 1.97 -3.14 -11.61
CA ALA A 49 3.28 -3.51 -11.08
C ALA A 49 4.46 -3.21 -12.04
N LYS A 50 4.32 -2.23 -12.95
CA LYS A 50 5.35 -1.90 -13.95
C LYS A 50 6.38 -0.89 -13.46
N ARG A 51 6.31 -0.47 -12.20
CA ARG A 51 7.17 0.56 -11.62
C ARG A 51 7.86 0.05 -10.38
N ASN A 52 9.14 0.36 -10.27
CA ASN A 52 9.80 0.44 -8.97
C ASN A 52 9.40 1.79 -8.34
N ILE A 53 8.46 1.75 -7.39
CA ILE A 53 7.90 2.94 -6.76
C ILE A 53 8.78 3.39 -5.59
N SER A 54 9.04 4.69 -5.49
CA SER A 54 9.76 5.24 -4.33
C SER A 54 8.86 5.28 -3.09
N ILE A 55 9.45 5.18 -1.91
CA ILE A 55 8.74 5.28 -0.63
C ILE A 55 7.92 6.58 -0.52
N ARG A 56 8.46 7.71 -1.00
CA ARG A 56 7.75 9.00 -1.06
C ARG A 56 6.45 8.91 -1.87
N ASN A 57 6.47 8.23 -3.01
CA ASN A 57 5.26 8.08 -3.83
C ASN A 57 4.28 7.07 -3.22
N ILE A 58 4.77 6.08 -2.45
CA ILE A 58 3.89 5.21 -1.66
C ILE A 58 3.13 6.04 -0.62
N GLU A 59 3.82 6.89 0.14
CA GLU A 59 3.20 7.77 1.14
C GLU A 59 2.11 8.66 0.53
N ARG A 60 2.42 9.33 -0.59
CA ARG A 60 1.46 10.18 -1.32
C ARG A 60 0.23 9.40 -1.78
N ILE A 61 0.42 8.18 -2.31
CA ILE A 61 -0.69 7.32 -2.72
C ILE A 61 -1.50 6.85 -1.52
N ALA A 62 -0.86 6.52 -0.40
CA ALA A 62 -1.53 6.11 0.82
C ALA A 62 -2.42 7.25 1.38
N ILE A 63 -1.91 8.48 1.38
CA ILE A 63 -2.66 9.69 1.75
C ILE A 63 -3.84 9.90 0.78
N ALA A 64 -3.61 9.81 -0.53
CA ALA A 64 -4.65 9.97 -1.54
C ALA A 64 -5.76 8.91 -1.46
N LEU A 65 -5.41 7.70 -1.00
CA LEU A 65 -6.35 6.61 -0.75
C LEU A 65 -6.93 6.64 0.66
N ASP A 66 -6.48 7.55 1.52
CA ASP A 66 -6.87 7.68 2.93
C ASP A 66 -6.74 6.34 3.67
N VAL A 67 -5.51 5.80 3.67
CA VAL A 67 -5.11 4.58 4.39
C VAL A 67 -3.67 4.70 4.89
N PRO A 68 -3.28 3.97 5.96
CA PRO A 68 -1.87 3.82 6.32
C PRO A 68 -1.07 3.13 5.21
N MET A 69 0.21 3.51 5.03
CA MET A 69 1.09 2.88 4.02
C MET A 69 1.20 1.36 4.17
N SER A 70 1.16 0.86 5.41
CA SER A 70 1.25 -0.57 5.71
C SER A 70 0.15 -1.38 5.04
N VAL A 71 -1.06 -0.83 4.93
CA VAL A 71 -2.21 -1.50 4.29
C VAL A 71 -1.96 -1.77 2.80
N LEU A 72 -1.10 -0.98 2.15
CA LEU A 72 -0.73 -1.22 0.75
C LEU A 72 0.18 -2.45 0.58
N LEU A 73 0.82 -2.93 1.65
CA LEU A 73 1.74 -4.08 1.61
C LEU A 73 1.27 -5.28 2.43
N MET A 74 0.16 -5.18 3.18
CA MET A 74 -0.38 -6.30 3.96
C MET A 74 -0.97 -7.41 3.08
N ASP A 75 -0.86 -8.64 3.57
CA ASP A 75 -1.53 -9.82 3.02
C ASP A 75 -2.97 -9.87 3.53
N GLU A 76 -3.91 -10.36 2.71
CA GLU A 76 -5.31 -10.50 3.12
C GLU A 76 -5.47 -11.43 4.35
N GLN A 77 -4.52 -12.34 4.57
CA GLN A 77 -4.50 -13.27 5.70
C GLN A 77 -4.09 -12.60 7.03
N GLU A 78 -3.42 -11.44 7.00
CA GLU A 78 -2.92 -10.75 8.20
C GLU A 78 -3.87 -9.65 8.70
N ALA A 79 -4.78 -9.16 7.86
CA ALA A 79 -5.70 -8.05 8.20
C ALA A 79 -6.71 -8.40 9.32
N GLN A 80 -6.83 -9.68 9.71
CA GLN A 80 -7.68 -10.15 10.81
C GLN A 80 -6.94 -10.28 12.15
N HIS A 81 -5.62 -10.08 12.18
CA HIS A 81 -4.82 -10.12 13.41
C HIS A 81 -4.22 -8.74 13.66
N THR A 82 -4.99 -7.83 14.25
CA THR A 82 -4.38 -6.69 14.97
C THR A 82 -3.58 -7.29 16.13
N PRO A 83 -2.25 -7.10 16.24
CA PRO A 83 -1.60 -7.39 17.50
C PRO A 83 -2.24 -6.47 18.53
N ALA A 84 -2.89 -7.06 19.55
CA ALA A 84 -3.41 -6.33 20.69
C ALA A 84 -2.33 -5.33 21.16
N PRO A 85 -2.70 -4.12 21.64
CA PRO A 85 -1.71 -3.19 22.15
C PRO A 85 -0.84 -3.93 23.14
N LEU A 86 0.47 -3.96 22.90
CA LEU A 86 1.44 -4.43 23.87
C LEU A 86 1.29 -3.50 25.09
N LEU A 87 0.39 -3.85 25.99
CA LEU A 87 0.34 -3.26 27.32
C LEU A 87 1.74 -3.49 27.90
N PRO A 88 2.37 -2.47 28.53
CA PRO A 88 3.60 -2.71 29.24
C PRO A 88 3.33 -3.81 30.26
N SER A 89 4.00 -4.94 30.10
CA SER A 89 4.05 -6.00 31.10
C SER A 89 4.75 -5.42 32.32
N ASN A 90 3.96 -4.83 33.22
CA ASN A 90 4.49 -4.42 34.50
C ASN A 90 4.93 -5.70 35.22
N PRO A 91 6.21 -5.86 35.58
CA PRO A 91 6.63 -7.05 36.31
C PRO A 91 5.89 -7.04 37.65
N SER A 92 5.08 -8.07 37.85
CA SER A 92 4.44 -8.36 39.11
C SER A 92 5.50 -8.33 40.21
N LYS A 93 5.39 -7.40 41.16
CA LYS A 93 6.10 -7.49 42.43
C LYS A 93 5.57 -8.75 43.13
N GLY A 94 6.37 -9.81 43.16
CA GLY A 94 6.22 -10.92 44.10
C GLY A 94 6.71 -10.50 45.49
N PRO A 95 6.27 -11.22 46.54
CA PRO A 95 6.27 -10.77 47.93
C PRO A 95 7.64 -10.49 48.53
#